data_AF-A0A346TP48-F1
#
_entry.id   AF-A0A346TP48-F1
#
_cell.length_a   1.000
_cell.length_b   1.000
_cell.length_c   1.000
_cell.angle_alpha   90.00
_cell.angle_beta   90.00
_cell.angle_gamma   90.00
#
_symmetry.space_group_name_H-M   'P 1'
#
loop_
_entity.id
_entity.type
_entity.pdbx_description
1 polymer ?
#
loop_
_entity_poly.entity_id
_entity_poly.type
_entity_poly.pdbx_seq_one_letter_code
_entity_poly.pdbx_strand_id
1 'polypeptide(L)'
;MLMRKDENRSGCSGCFGCFGIVLVIILLFSGCSAIFGNSDENDTEDTSPKTEDNSKKESETSDKEEKTSAKENAENDNTKTDSTDEKVNMGIEDDTVYGKLTAPHDNNKMVVVVDGITYVLGDNDEILRAEKSFSKLPLDKNLDKSFLNEHAKDLMAKDAEFVSNLSDTEQKYHSKSLNKDYYVTLVLNEFGKVNGLIVSSTQ
;
A
#
# COMPACT_ATOMS: atom_id res chain seq x y z
N MET A 1 27.49 -42.53 59.82
CA MET A 1 26.40 -43.18 60.58
C MET A 1 25.09 -42.75 59.93
N LEU A 2 24.31 -43.73 59.44
CA LEU A 2 22.91 -43.69 58.97
C LEU A 2 22.62 -42.85 57.70
N MET A 3 22.57 -43.44 56.50
CA MET A 3 21.48 -44.22 55.87
C MET A 3 20.13 -43.51 55.65
N ARG A 4 19.86 -43.30 54.35
CA ARG A 4 18.62 -43.46 53.54
C ARG A 4 17.27 -42.98 54.09
N LYS A 5 16.54 -42.28 53.22
CA LYS A 5 15.15 -42.63 52.89
C LYS A 5 14.80 -42.25 51.45
N ASP A 6 14.63 -43.28 50.62
CA ASP A 6 13.84 -43.23 49.38
C ASP A 6 12.34 -43.17 49.72
N GLU A 7 11.50 -42.60 48.84
CA GLU A 7 10.30 -43.25 48.29
C GLU A 7 9.30 -42.30 47.55
N ASN A 8 9.05 -42.66 46.28
CA ASN A 8 7.75 -42.81 45.60
C ASN A 8 7.12 -41.73 44.67
N ARG A 9 6.87 -42.22 43.44
CA ARG A 9 5.75 -41.99 42.48
C ARG A 9 5.69 -40.60 41.80
N SER A 10 5.44 -40.46 40.50
CA SER A 10 4.61 -41.26 39.58
C SER A 10 5.05 -41.03 38.12
N GLY A 11 5.03 -42.09 37.32
CA GLY A 11 5.15 -42.00 35.87
C GLY A 11 3.95 -41.28 35.24
N CYS A 12 4.21 -40.50 34.19
CA CYS A 12 3.19 -40.06 33.25
C CYS A 12 3.59 -40.57 31.85
N SER A 13 3.24 -41.84 31.62
CA SER A 13 3.08 -42.44 30.31
C SER A 13 2.00 -41.67 29.53
N GLY A 14 2.36 -41.02 28.43
CA GLY A 14 1.37 -40.27 27.63
C GLY A 14 1.89 -39.64 26.34
N CYS A 15 2.77 -40.32 25.59
CA CYS A 15 3.23 -39.85 24.26
C CYS A 15 2.72 -40.77 23.13
N PHE A 16 1.46 -41.24 23.21
CA PHE A 16 0.84 -42.08 22.18
C PHE A 16 -0.46 -41.51 21.58
N GLY A 17 -0.88 -40.30 21.99
CA GLY A 17 -2.09 -39.66 21.47
C GLY A 17 -1.96 -38.98 20.10
N CYS A 18 -0.73 -38.74 19.61
CA CYS A 18 -0.52 -38.01 18.36
C CYS A 18 -0.49 -38.92 17.11
N PHE A 19 -0.19 -40.22 17.27
CA PHE A 19 -0.10 -41.14 16.14
C PHE A 19 -1.46 -41.55 15.55
N GLY A 20 -2.54 -41.50 16.34
CA GLY A 20 -3.89 -41.81 15.85
C GLY A 20 -4.43 -40.76 14.88
N ILE A 21 -4.10 -39.48 15.10
CA ILE A 21 -4.50 -38.37 14.22
C ILE A 21 -3.76 -38.42 12.88
N VAL A 22 -2.47 -38.79 12.88
CA VAL A 22 -1.68 -38.91 11.64
C VAL A 22 -2.25 -39.99 10.70
N LEU A 23 -2.74 -41.12 11.25
CA LEU A 23 -3.36 -42.18 10.46
C LEU A 23 -4.68 -41.75 9.78
N VAL A 24 -5.48 -40.91 10.44
CA VAL A 24 -6.73 -40.37 9.87
C VAL A 24 -6.46 -39.40 8.72
N ILE A 25 -5.38 -38.61 8.81
CA ILE A 25 -5.00 -37.65 7.77
C ILE A 25 -4.55 -38.37 6.48
N ILE A 26 -3.79 -39.47 6.57
CA ILE A 26 -3.31 -40.22 5.40
C ILE A 26 -4.46 -40.86 4.60
N LEU A 27 -5.52 -41.31 5.29
CA LEU A 27 -6.70 -41.88 4.63
C LEU A 27 -7.52 -40.84 3.85
N LEU A 28 -7.52 -39.58 4.28
CA LEU A 28 -8.28 -38.50 3.63
C LEU A 28 -7.67 -38.04 2.29
N PHE A 29 -6.36 -38.23 2.08
CA PHE A 29 -5.67 -37.81 0.85
C PHE A 29 -5.48 -38.94 -0.19
N SER A 30 -5.83 -40.18 0.15
CA SER A 30 -5.65 -41.33 -0.77
C SER A 30 -6.83 -41.57 -1.73
N GLY A 31 -7.81 -40.66 -1.78
CA GLY A 31 -9.09 -40.83 -2.48
C GLY A 31 -9.25 -40.18 -3.85
N CYS A 32 -8.19 -39.67 -4.52
CA CYS A 32 -8.35 -38.88 -5.76
C CYS A 32 -7.42 -39.27 -6.92
N SER A 33 -7.22 -40.55 -7.22
CA SER A 33 -6.42 -40.96 -8.40
C SER A 33 -7.12 -41.90 -9.38
N ALA A 34 -8.44 -42.04 -9.34
CA ALA A 34 -9.15 -43.01 -10.18
C ALA A 34 -10.35 -42.44 -10.96
N ILE A 35 -10.27 -41.21 -11.51
CA ILE A 35 -11.35 -40.63 -12.34
C ILE A 35 -10.92 -40.01 -13.69
N PHE A 36 -9.64 -40.10 -14.07
CA PHE A 36 -9.24 -39.75 -15.44
C PHE A 36 -8.52 -40.92 -16.10
N GLY A 37 -9.33 -41.78 -16.72
CA GLY A 37 -8.90 -42.58 -17.86
C GLY A 37 -9.69 -42.12 -19.07
N ASN A 38 -9.03 -41.53 -20.05
CA ASN A 38 -9.28 -41.89 -21.45
C ASN A 38 -8.03 -41.62 -22.30
N SER A 39 -7.78 -42.58 -23.17
CA SER A 39 -6.67 -42.80 -24.07
C SER A 39 -6.58 -41.78 -25.22
N ASP A 40 -5.36 -41.62 -25.74
CA ASP A 40 -4.93 -41.47 -27.15
C ASP A 40 -3.59 -40.71 -27.11
N GLU A 41 -2.43 -41.35 -27.29
CA GLU A 41 -1.86 -41.88 -28.54
C GLU A 41 -1.46 -40.76 -29.53
N ASN A 42 -0.21 -40.88 -29.97
CA ASN A 42 0.65 -39.98 -30.73
C ASN A 42 -0.01 -39.16 -31.86
N ASP A 43 0.43 -37.92 -32.08
CA ASP A 43 1.30 -37.60 -33.22
C ASP A 43 1.71 -36.10 -33.27
N THR A 44 3.01 -35.93 -33.45
CA THR A 44 3.70 -34.80 -34.10
C THR A 44 3.19 -34.58 -35.52
N GLU A 45 2.99 -33.33 -35.95
CA GLU A 45 3.75 -32.69 -37.05
C GLU A 45 3.16 -31.34 -37.50
N ASP A 46 4.10 -30.42 -37.65
CA ASP A 46 4.11 -29.18 -38.42
C ASP A 46 3.29 -29.19 -39.72
N THR A 47 2.48 -28.15 -39.96
CA THR A 47 2.37 -27.56 -41.32
C THR A 47 1.82 -26.12 -41.28
N SER A 48 2.70 -25.14 -41.49
CA SER A 48 2.40 -23.97 -42.35
C SER A 48 3.26 -24.12 -43.62
N PRO A 49 3.24 -23.24 -44.65
CA PRO A 49 2.49 -22.00 -44.86
C PRO A 49 1.95 -21.86 -46.32
N LYS A 50 1.31 -20.73 -46.66
CA LYS A 50 1.47 -19.94 -47.91
C LYS A 50 0.50 -18.72 -47.89
N THR A 51 1.03 -17.47 -47.76
CA THR A 51 1.24 -16.41 -48.81
C THR A 51 -0.07 -15.82 -49.38
N GLU A 52 -0.29 -14.52 -49.64
CA GLU A 52 0.45 -13.29 -50.00
C GLU A 52 -0.38 -12.08 -49.48
N ASP A 53 0.11 -10.96 -48.96
CA ASP A 53 1.04 -9.90 -49.44
C ASP A 53 0.39 -8.73 -50.23
N ASN A 54 0.94 -7.53 -49.97
CA ASN A 54 0.71 -6.15 -50.43
C ASN A 54 -0.07 -5.25 -49.46
N SER A 55 0.57 -4.38 -48.65
CA SER A 55 1.45 -3.24 -48.96
C SER A 55 0.77 -2.13 -49.78
N LYS A 56 0.49 -0.98 -49.16
CA LYS A 56 1.14 0.30 -49.53
C LYS A 56 0.83 1.43 -48.52
N LYS A 57 1.88 2.22 -48.35
CA LYS A 57 2.19 3.38 -47.51
C LYS A 57 1.62 4.69 -48.10
N GLU A 58 1.81 5.78 -47.31
CA GLU A 58 1.92 7.22 -47.68
C GLU A 58 0.65 8.05 -47.38
N SER A 59 0.62 8.96 -46.38
CA SER A 59 1.39 10.22 -46.14
C SER A 59 1.06 11.34 -47.13
N GLU A 60 0.47 12.43 -46.63
CA GLU A 60 0.88 13.85 -46.73
C GLU A 60 -0.31 14.76 -46.28
N THR A 61 -0.18 15.63 -45.26
CA THR A 61 0.14 17.10 -45.28
C THR A 61 -0.80 17.92 -46.20
N SER A 62 -1.30 19.12 -45.91
CA SER A 62 -0.88 20.29 -45.11
C SER A 62 -2.04 21.33 -45.12
N ASP A 63 -2.07 22.26 -44.15
CA ASP A 63 -2.34 23.73 -44.29
C ASP A 63 -2.69 24.30 -42.89
N LYS A 64 -1.86 25.06 -42.15
CA LYS A 64 -1.10 26.32 -42.35
C LYS A 64 -1.93 27.60 -42.13
N GLU A 65 -1.65 28.30 -41.02
CA GLU A 65 -1.50 29.76 -40.78
C GLU A 65 -1.39 29.97 -39.25
N GLU A 66 -0.32 30.40 -38.58
CA GLU A 66 0.69 31.48 -38.69
C GLU A 66 0.23 32.90 -38.25
N LYS A 67 0.67 33.33 -37.05
CA LYS A 67 1.47 34.56 -36.75
C LYS A 67 1.47 34.83 -35.23
N THR A 68 2.59 34.84 -34.49
CA THR A 68 3.82 35.69 -34.45
C THR A 68 3.71 36.90 -33.51
N SER A 69 4.60 36.92 -32.49
CA SER A 69 5.36 38.07 -31.93
C SER A 69 6.31 37.51 -30.83
N ALA A 70 7.60 37.23 -31.10
CA ALA A 70 8.80 38.09 -31.00
C ALA A 70 9.06 38.67 -29.58
N LYS A 71 10.01 38.10 -28.80
CA LYS A 71 11.41 38.56 -28.49
C LYS A 71 11.43 39.72 -27.45
N GLU A 72 12.27 39.82 -26.42
CA GLU A 72 13.71 39.53 -26.29
C GLU A 72 14.17 39.65 -24.80
N ASN A 73 15.36 39.12 -24.52
CA ASN A 73 16.06 39.02 -23.23
C ASN A 73 16.33 40.35 -22.47
N ALA A 74 16.47 40.25 -21.14
CA ALA A 74 17.47 41.00 -20.38
C ALA A 74 17.81 40.29 -19.06
N GLU A 75 19.10 39.98 -18.93
CA GLU A 75 19.82 39.53 -17.73
C GLU A 75 20.22 40.78 -16.91
N ASN A 76 19.96 40.83 -15.59
CA ASN A 76 20.92 41.36 -14.62
C ASN A 76 20.57 41.12 -13.13
N ASP A 77 21.60 40.67 -12.43
CA ASP A 77 22.06 40.90 -11.05
C ASP A 77 21.20 40.77 -9.77
N ASN A 78 21.91 40.28 -8.76
CA ASN A 78 21.57 40.00 -7.38
C ASN A 78 21.14 41.22 -6.56
N THR A 79 20.15 41.08 -5.69
CA THR A 79 20.27 41.51 -4.27
C THR A 79 19.26 40.81 -3.36
N LYS A 80 19.69 40.58 -2.12
CA LYS A 80 19.07 39.82 -1.02
C LYS A 80 18.16 40.72 -0.16
N THR A 81 17.16 40.10 0.49
CA THR A 81 16.31 40.61 1.63
C THR A 81 15.23 41.61 1.19
N ASP A 82 13.96 41.58 1.59
CA ASP A 82 13.34 41.20 2.86
C ASP A 82 11.82 40.99 2.66
N SER A 83 11.19 40.33 3.63
CA SER A 83 9.77 40.02 3.84
C SER A 83 8.70 40.64 2.92
N THR A 84 7.88 39.78 2.32
CA THR A 84 6.52 40.16 1.90
C THR A 84 5.53 39.08 2.30
N ASP A 85 4.47 39.52 2.97
CA ASP A 85 3.33 38.75 3.45
C ASP A 85 2.91 37.64 2.49
N GLU A 86 3.16 36.40 2.92
CA GLU A 86 2.63 35.24 2.25
C GLU A 86 1.13 35.19 2.54
N LYS A 87 0.36 35.70 1.58
CA LYS A 87 -1.06 35.44 1.44
C LYS A 87 -1.23 33.91 1.40
N VAL A 88 -1.47 33.30 2.55
CA VAL A 88 -1.73 31.87 2.70
C VAL A 88 -2.89 31.51 1.77
N ASN A 89 -2.55 30.96 0.61
CA ASN A 89 -3.51 30.25 -0.22
C ASN A 89 -3.95 29.07 0.62
N MET A 90 -5.18 29.10 1.14
CA MET A 90 -5.86 27.92 1.68
C MET A 90 -6.21 26.96 0.54
N GLY A 91 -5.20 26.49 -0.20
CA GLY A 91 -5.28 25.20 -0.84
C GLY A 91 -4.99 24.17 0.24
N ILE A 92 -5.75 23.08 0.27
CA ILE A 92 -5.34 21.88 1.00
C ILE A 92 -3.92 21.59 0.51
N GLU A 93 -2.91 21.73 1.37
CA GLU A 93 -1.53 21.46 0.94
C GLU A 93 -1.50 20.01 0.47
N ASP A 94 -0.97 19.81 -0.74
CA ASP A 94 -0.81 18.50 -1.38
C ASP A 94 0.30 17.70 -0.68
N ASP A 95 0.20 17.47 0.62
CA ASP A 95 1.04 16.57 1.41
C ASP A 95 0.56 16.52 2.87
N THR A 96 -0.52 15.78 3.15
CA THR A 96 -1.08 15.81 4.52
C THR A 96 -0.10 15.21 5.54
N VAL A 97 0.60 14.12 5.22
CA VAL A 97 1.68 13.55 6.03
C VAL A 97 3.00 14.18 5.58
N TYR A 98 3.89 14.59 6.49
CA TYR A 98 5.05 15.49 6.26
C TYR A 98 4.72 16.99 6.12
N GLY A 99 3.45 17.36 6.03
CA GLY A 99 3.00 18.75 6.20
C GLY A 99 3.00 19.22 7.66
N LYS A 100 2.54 20.45 7.89
CA LYS A 100 2.26 21.00 9.22
C LYS A 100 0.76 21.13 9.45
N LEU A 101 0.29 20.77 10.64
CA LEU A 101 -1.12 20.96 10.97
C LEU A 101 -1.41 22.44 11.23
N THR A 102 -2.10 23.10 10.30
CA THR A 102 -2.48 24.52 10.42
C THR A 102 -3.82 24.74 11.14
N ALA A 103 -4.59 23.68 11.35
CA ALA A 103 -5.86 23.76 12.08
C ALA A 103 -5.63 24.22 13.53
N PRO A 104 -6.44 25.14 14.09
CA PRO A 104 -6.28 25.59 15.47
C PRO A 104 -6.36 24.43 16.47
N HIS A 105 -5.31 24.27 17.28
CA HIS A 105 -5.24 23.26 18.33
C HIS A 105 -4.40 23.75 19.51
N ASP A 106 -4.41 23.00 20.62
CA ASP A 106 -3.58 23.30 21.78
C ASP A 106 -2.14 22.83 21.50
N ASN A 107 -1.16 23.73 21.64
CA ASN A 107 0.25 23.46 21.37
C ASN A 107 0.84 22.30 22.18
N ASN A 108 0.18 21.89 23.27
CA ASN A 108 0.61 20.74 24.08
C ASN A 108 -0.01 19.41 23.62
N LYS A 109 -0.87 19.40 22.60
CA LYS A 109 -1.53 18.19 22.11
C LYS A 109 -0.79 17.58 20.94
N MET A 110 -0.25 16.38 21.18
CA MET A 110 0.35 15.56 20.13
C MET A 110 -0.69 14.80 19.28
N VAL A 111 -1.97 14.80 19.67
CA VAL A 111 -3.04 14.13 18.94
C VAL A 111 -4.21 15.09 18.73
N VAL A 112 -4.57 15.30 17.47
CA VAL A 112 -5.61 16.26 17.07
C VAL A 112 -6.57 15.60 16.09
N VAL A 113 -7.87 15.85 16.23
CA VAL A 113 -8.90 15.34 15.32
C VAL A 113 -9.48 16.50 14.53
N VAL A 114 -9.36 16.44 13.21
CA VAL A 114 -9.93 17.43 12.28
C VAL A 114 -10.65 16.67 11.17
N ASP A 115 -11.90 17.04 10.89
CA ASP A 115 -12.74 16.43 9.84
C ASP A 115 -12.82 14.89 9.89
N GLY A 116 -12.79 14.35 11.11
CA GLY A 116 -12.84 12.92 11.35
C GLY A 116 -11.58 12.16 10.93
N ILE A 117 -10.46 12.86 10.75
CA ILE A 117 -9.11 12.30 10.63
C ILE A 117 -8.38 12.60 11.94
N THR A 118 -7.69 11.60 12.47
CA THR A 118 -6.83 11.75 13.65
C THR A 118 -5.39 11.94 13.20
N TYR A 119 -4.78 13.04 13.61
CA TYR A 119 -3.39 13.37 13.34
C TYR A 119 -2.55 13.14 14.59
N VAL A 120 -1.36 12.57 14.40
CA VAL A 120 -0.31 12.50 15.41
C VAL A 120 0.80 13.45 14.99
N LEU A 121 1.13 14.37 15.88
CA LEU A 121 2.05 15.48 15.63
C LEU A 121 3.41 15.25 16.31
N GLY A 122 4.46 15.69 15.63
CA GLY A 122 5.80 15.85 16.15
C GLY A 122 6.06 17.29 16.60
N ASP A 123 7.33 17.69 16.55
CA ASP A 123 7.74 19.04 16.91
C ASP A 123 7.23 20.07 15.88
N ASN A 124 6.87 21.27 16.36
CA ASN A 124 6.39 22.38 15.51
C ASN A 124 5.21 21.98 14.60
N ASP A 125 4.30 21.16 15.13
CA ASP A 125 3.07 20.71 14.48
C ASP A 125 3.29 19.89 13.19
N GLU A 126 4.48 19.30 13.02
CA GLU A 126 4.77 18.37 11.92
C GLU A 126 3.85 17.14 12.01
N ILE A 127 3.19 16.79 10.90
CA ILE A 127 2.31 15.62 10.86
C ILE A 127 3.14 14.37 10.62
N LEU A 128 3.18 13.48 11.61
CA LEU A 128 3.87 12.20 11.52
C LEU A 128 2.95 11.08 11.05
N ARG A 129 1.66 11.18 11.38
CA ARG A 129 0.66 10.15 11.05
C ARG A 129 -0.72 10.76 10.91
N ALA A 130 -1.47 10.28 9.93
CA ALA A 130 -2.89 10.56 9.73
C ALA A 130 -3.69 9.25 9.72
N GLU A 131 -4.83 9.24 10.40
CA GLU A 131 -5.69 8.07 10.55
C GLU A 131 -7.15 8.38 10.22
N LYS A 132 -7.73 7.57 9.32
CA LYS A 132 -9.16 7.56 9.03
C LYS A 132 -9.81 6.35 9.68
N SER A 133 -10.80 6.58 10.53
CA SER A 133 -11.60 5.51 11.14
C SER A 133 -12.77 5.10 10.23
N PHE A 134 -12.93 3.80 10.06
CA PHE A 134 -14.08 3.15 9.42
C PHE A 134 -14.86 2.29 10.41
N SER A 135 -14.71 2.51 11.72
CA SER A 135 -15.29 1.62 12.73
C SER A 135 -16.83 1.57 12.69
N LYS A 136 -17.48 2.61 12.17
CA LYS A 136 -18.95 2.64 11.97
C LYS A 136 -19.41 1.84 10.75
N LEU A 137 -18.56 1.70 9.74
CA LEU A 137 -18.84 0.98 8.51
C LEU A 137 -17.56 0.27 8.02
N PRO A 138 -17.18 -0.87 8.63
CA PRO A 138 -15.95 -1.57 8.27
C PRO A 138 -15.96 -2.01 6.81
N LEU A 139 -14.82 -1.88 6.13
CA LEU A 139 -14.68 -2.10 4.70
C LEU A 139 -14.06 -3.47 4.39
N ASP A 140 -14.30 -3.98 3.20
CA ASP A 140 -13.61 -5.17 2.69
C ASP A 140 -12.31 -4.77 2.00
N LYS A 141 -11.17 -5.28 2.47
CA LYS A 141 -9.85 -4.91 1.93
C LYS A 141 -9.67 -5.21 0.44
N ASN A 142 -10.41 -6.17 -0.10
CA ASN A 142 -10.28 -6.59 -1.50
C ASN A 142 -11.32 -5.92 -2.38
N LEU A 143 -12.59 -5.88 -1.95
CA LEU A 143 -13.67 -5.28 -2.73
C LEU A 143 -13.57 -3.75 -2.74
N ASP A 144 -13.18 -3.14 -1.62
CA ASP A 144 -13.11 -1.68 -1.46
C ASP A 144 -11.70 -1.11 -1.72
N LYS A 145 -10.83 -1.88 -2.37
CA LYS A 145 -9.42 -1.51 -2.59
C LYS A 145 -9.24 -0.16 -3.26
N SER A 146 -10.08 0.19 -4.25
CA SER A 146 -9.98 1.49 -4.93
C SER A 146 -10.23 2.65 -3.98
N PHE A 147 -11.30 2.54 -3.17
CA PHE A 147 -11.68 3.55 -2.19
C PHE A 147 -10.61 3.72 -1.11
N LEU A 148 -10.07 2.61 -0.59
CA LEU A 148 -8.97 2.64 0.37
C LEU A 148 -7.71 3.31 -0.20
N ASN A 149 -7.37 3.00 -1.46
CA ASN A 149 -6.21 3.57 -2.13
C ASN A 149 -6.37 5.08 -2.40
N GLU A 150 -7.57 5.53 -2.79
CA GLU A 150 -7.86 6.96 -2.97
C GLU A 150 -7.70 7.71 -1.64
N HIS A 151 -8.31 7.21 -0.56
CA HIS A 151 -8.16 7.81 0.76
C HIS A 151 -6.73 7.81 1.28
N ALA A 152 -5.94 6.77 0.99
CA ALA A 152 -4.52 6.80 1.33
C ALA A 152 -3.79 7.91 0.58
N LYS A 153 -4.04 8.05 -0.73
CA LYS A 153 -3.38 9.06 -1.57
C LYS A 153 -3.77 10.49 -1.22
N ASP A 154 -4.99 10.73 -0.75
CA ASP A 154 -5.41 12.04 -0.25
C ASP A 154 -4.53 12.52 0.93
N LEU A 155 -3.85 11.60 1.61
CA LEU A 155 -3.00 11.88 2.77
C LEU A 155 -1.50 11.96 2.43
N MET A 156 -1.15 11.88 1.15
CA MET A 156 0.25 11.89 0.66
C MET A 156 0.44 13.00 -0.37
N ALA A 157 1.70 13.28 -0.70
CA ALA A 157 2.04 14.04 -1.89
C ALA A 157 1.42 13.46 -3.18
N LYS A 158 1.01 14.35 -4.09
CA LYS A 158 0.36 14.00 -5.37
C LYS A 158 1.16 13.05 -6.25
N ASP A 159 2.48 13.11 -6.18
CA ASP A 159 3.41 12.28 -6.94
C ASP A 159 3.81 10.99 -6.21
N ALA A 160 3.21 10.70 -5.04
CA ALA A 160 3.47 9.47 -4.32
C ALA A 160 3.04 8.25 -5.15
N GLU A 161 4.02 7.44 -5.52
CA GLU A 161 3.84 6.23 -6.31
C GLU A 161 3.99 4.99 -5.42
N PHE A 162 3.20 3.95 -5.69
CA PHE A 162 3.34 2.66 -5.02
C PHE A 162 4.71 2.04 -5.31
N VAL A 163 5.36 1.52 -4.27
CA VAL A 163 6.67 0.86 -4.36
C VAL A 163 6.54 -0.64 -4.16
N SER A 164 5.99 -1.06 -3.02
CA SER A 164 5.91 -2.47 -2.65
C SER A 164 4.83 -2.74 -1.59
N ASN A 165 4.39 -4.01 -1.52
CA ASN A 165 3.68 -4.50 -0.35
C ASN A 165 4.74 -4.95 0.68
N LEU A 166 4.63 -4.47 1.90
CA LEU A 166 5.45 -4.88 3.03
C LEU A 166 4.80 -6.06 3.78
N SER A 167 3.47 -6.11 3.77
CA SER A 167 2.67 -7.24 4.24
C SER A 167 1.29 -7.25 3.54
N ASP A 168 0.40 -8.15 3.95
CA ASP A 168 -0.99 -8.20 3.46
C ASP A 168 -1.82 -6.95 3.79
N THR A 169 -1.35 -6.13 4.74
CA THR A 169 -2.05 -4.94 5.24
C THR A 169 -1.17 -3.71 5.24
N GLU A 170 0.07 -3.80 4.75
CA GLU A 170 1.03 -2.70 4.79
C GLU A 170 1.69 -2.49 3.42
N GLN A 171 1.73 -1.24 2.99
CA GLN A 171 2.22 -0.85 1.67
C GLN A 171 3.15 0.35 1.77
N LYS A 172 4.20 0.34 0.96
CA LYS A 172 5.14 1.44 0.83
C LYS A 172 4.85 2.26 -0.43
N TYR A 173 4.85 3.57 -0.27
CA TYR A 173 4.79 4.55 -1.36
C TYR A 173 5.99 5.48 -1.27
N HIS A 174 6.36 6.11 -2.40
CA HIS A 174 7.47 7.06 -2.45
C HIS A 174 7.12 8.27 -3.32
N SER A 175 7.35 9.47 -2.78
CA SER A 175 7.29 10.73 -3.53
C SER A 175 8.69 11.08 -4.02
N LYS A 176 8.85 11.20 -5.35
CA LYS A 176 10.14 11.55 -5.97
C LYS A 176 10.49 13.01 -5.74
N SER A 177 9.49 13.89 -5.78
CA SER A 177 9.67 15.34 -5.62
C SER A 177 10.11 15.70 -4.20
N LEU A 178 9.60 14.99 -3.19
CA LEU A 178 9.96 15.21 -1.79
C LEU A 178 11.11 14.33 -1.31
N ASN A 179 11.41 13.26 -2.06
CA ASN A 179 12.33 12.20 -1.63
C ASN A 179 11.93 11.64 -0.25
N LYS A 180 10.65 11.27 -0.12
CA LYS A 180 10.03 10.79 1.11
C LYS A 180 9.24 9.51 0.87
N ASP A 181 9.24 8.65 1.88
CA ASP A 181 8.50 7.39 1.88
C ASP A 181 7.23 7.51 2.72
N TYR A 182 6.13 6.91 2.27
CA TYR A 182 4.90 6.80 3.04
C TYR A 182 4.59 5.35 3.32
N TYR A 183 4.06 5.09 4.51
CA TYR A 183 3.65 3.77 4.95
C TYR A 183 2.14 3.75 5.16
N VAL A 184 1.43 2.98 4.34
CA VAL A 184 -0.01 2.77 4.46
C VAL A 184 -0.26 1.49 5.23
N THR A 185 -1.04 1.56 6.31
CA THR A 185 -1.45 0.39 7.08
C THR A 185 -2.97 0.30 7.15
N LEU A 186 -3.51 -0.85 6.74
CA LEU A 186 -4.91 -1.21 6.95
C LEU A 186 -5.06 -1.87 8.32
N VAL A 187 -5.84 -1.26 9.20
CA VAL A 187 -6.19 -1.83 10.51
C VAL A 187 -7.39 -2.73 10.31
N LEU A 188 -7.27 -4.01 10.70
CA LEU A 188 -8.34 -4.98 10.59
C LEU A 188 -9.03 -5.20 11.94
N ASN A 189 -10.34 -5.41 11.91
CA ASN A 189 -11.09 -5.90 13.07
C ASN A 189 -11.01 -7.44 13.16
N GLU A 190 -11.66 -8.00 14.19
CA GLU A 190 -11.71 -9.45 14.44
C GLU A 190 -12.34 -10.26 13.30
N PHE A 191 -13.12 -9.63 12.42
CA PHE A 191 -13.74 -10.25 11.24
C PHE A 191 -12.89 -10.09 9.96
N GLY A 192 -11.68 -9.54 10.07
CA GLY A 192 -10.80 -9.28 8.93
C GLY A 192 -11.26 -8.12 8.03
N LYS A 193 -12.22 -7.31 8.48
CA LYS A 193 -12.66 -6.09 7.78
C LYS A 193 -11.83 -4.89 8.22
N VAL A 194 -11.56 -3.97 7.30
CA VAL A 194 -10.80 -2.75 7.56
C VAL A 194 -11.63 -1.83 8.44
N ASN A 195 -11.17 -1.55 9.66
CA ASN A 195 -11.79 -0.62 10.59
C ASN A 195 -11.06 0.73 10.68
N GLY A 196 -9.89 0.84 10.04
CA GLY A 196 -9.13 2.08 9.93
C GLY A 196 -8.04 2.00 8.87
N LEU A 197 -7.63 3.17 8.38
CA LEU A 197 -6.51 3.35 7.47
C LEU A 197 -5.56 4.38 8.06
N ILE A 198 -4.28 4.04 8.08
CA ILE A 198 -3.21 4.86 8.62
C ILE A 198 -2.24 5.19 7.48
N VAL A 199 -1.83 6.45 7.38
CA VAL A 199 -0.68 6.87 6.57
C VAL A 199 0.34 7.50 7.51
N SER A 200 1.59 7.03 7.44
CA SER A 200 2.67 7.41 8.36
C SER A 200 3.93 7.82 7.62
N SER A 201 4.66 8.78 8.20
CA SER A 201 6.00 9.22 7.77
C SER A 201 7.11 8.28 8.25
N THR A 202 6.78 7.34 9.13
CA THR A 202 7.70 6.40 9.77
C THR A 202 7.09 5.01 9.75
N GLN A 203 7.95 4.00 9.60
CA GLN A 203 7.56 2.59 9.66
C GLN A 203 7.42 2.10 11.10
#